data_AF-A0A2H3CS37-F1
#
_entry.id   AF-A0A2H3CS37-F1
#
_cell.length_a   1.000
_cell.length_b   1.000
_cell.length_c   1.000
_cell.angle_alpha   90.00
_cell.angle_beta   90.00
_cell.angle_gamma   90.00
#
_symmetry.space_group_name_H-M   'P 1'
#
loop_
_entity.id
_entity.type
_entity.pdbx_description
1 polymer ?
#
loop_
_entity_poly.entity_id
_entity_poly.type
_entity_poly.pdbx_seq_one_letter_code
_entity_poly.pdbx_strand_id
1 'polypeptide(L)'
;MKFLSVLASLPALALALTVQVPTNPVSGQVTDIYWTNGPSDPEWTLFLMNASETAFGLKGILGENVDQAPEKLTVTLPVLPETE
;
A
#
# COMPACT_ATOMS: atom_id res chain seq x y z
N MET A 1 3.41 -29.83 41.97
CA MET A 1 2.56 -30.16 40.81
C MET A 1 2.91 -29.22 39.67
N LYS A 2 2.81 -29.73 38.45
CA LYS A 2 3.42 -29.29 37.19
C LYS A 2 2.94 -27.89 36.76
N PHE A 3 3.87 -27.00 36.43
CA PHE A 3 3.59 -25.71 35.78
C PHE A 3 2.96 -25.96 34.41
N LEU A 4 1.70 -25.56 34.21
CA LEU A 4 1.10 -25.46 32.89
C LEU A 4 1.21 -24.01 32.43
N SER A 5 2.37 -23.70 31.86
CA SER A 5 2.55 -22.50 31.05
C SER A 5 1.64 -22.63 29.83
N VAL A 6 0.47 -22.00 29.89
CA VAL A 6 -0.30 -21.68 28.68
C VAL A 6 0.50 -20.62 27.95
N LEU A 7 1.43 -21.07 27.12
CA LEU A 7 2.03 -20.25 26.09
C LEU A 7 0.90 -19.99 25.09
N ALA A 8 0.15 -18.90 25.31
CA ALA A 8 -0.83 -18.42 24.37
C ALA A 8 -0.11 -18.25 23.03
N SER A 9 -0.39 -19.12 22.08
CA SER A 9 0.04 -18.95 20.70
C SER A 9 -0.66 -17.70 20.19
N LEU A 10 0.02 -16.56 20.26
CA LEU A 10 -0.36 -15.39 19.49
C LEU A 10 -0.43 -15.87 18.03
N PRO A 11 -1.62 -15.86 17.38
CA PRO A 11 -1.64 -16.06 15.94
C PRO A 11 -0.75 -14.96 15.38
N ALA A 12 0.27 -15.34 14.62
CA ALA A 12 1.01 -14.38 13.83
C ALA A 12 -0.03 -13.66 12.96
N LEU A 13 -0.31 -12.40 13.28
CA LEU A 13 -1.17 -11.55 12.47
C LEU A 13 -0.43 -11.40 11.14
N ALA A 14 -0.73 -12.30 10.21
CA ALA A 14 -0.21 -12.22 8.86
C ALA A 14 -0.85 -10.98 8.24
N LEU A 15 -0.08 -9.90 8.21
CA LEU A 15 -0.45 -8.72 7.45
C LEU A 15 -0.57 -9.14 5.99
N ALA A 16 -1.75 -8.96 5.38
CA ALA A 16 -2.11 -9.52 4.08
C ALA A 16 -2.35 -8.43 3.02
N LEU A 17 -1.81 -7.23 3.26
CA LEU A 17 -1.90 -6.12 2.32
C LEU A 17 -1.29 -6.51 0.97
N THR A 18 -2.13 -6.65 -0.04
CA THR A 18 -1.72 -6.89 -1.42
C THR A 18 -2.24 -5.76 -2.29
N VAL A 19 -1.33 -4.98 -2.87
CA VAL A 19 -1.67 -3.89 -3.79
C VAL A 19 -1.58 -4.39 -5.23
N GLN A 20 -2.64 -4.17 -6.00
CA GLN A 20 -2.68 -4.47 -7.42
C GLN A 20 -2.18 -3.25 -8.19
N VAL A 21 -0.95 -3.36 -8.71
CA VAL A 21 -0.34 -2.29 -9.50
C VAL A 21 -0.99 -2.26 -10.90
N PRO A 22 -1.44 -1.09 -11.38
CA PRO A 22 -1.95 -0.93 -12.74
C PRO A 22 -0.90 -1.34 -13.79
N THR A 23 -1.30 -2.07 -14.84
CA THR A 23 -0.38 -2.65 -15.83
C THR A 23 0.05 -1.71 -16.96
N ASN A 24 -0.47 -0.48 -17.03
CA ASN A 24 0.00 0.55 -17.97
C ASN A 24 -0.42 1.96 -17.51
N PRO A 25 0.14 2.47 -16.39
CA PRO A 25 -0.20 3.78 -15.88
C PRO A 25 0.25 4.88 -16.87
N VAL A 26 -0.66 5.76 -17.26
CA VAL A 26 -0.36 6.94 -18.09
C VAL A 26 -0.34 8.18 -17.19
N SER A 27 0.70 8.99 -17.32
CA SER A 27 0.82 10.24 -16.56
C SER A 27 -0.38 11.17 -16.81
N GLY A 28 -0.88 11.81 -15.76
CA GLY A 28 -2.03 12.70 -15.83
C GLY A 28 -3.39 12.02 -16.04
N GLN A 29 -3.43 10.69 -16.18
CA GLN A 29 -4.68 9.95 -16.30
C GLN A 29 -5.21 9.51 -14.93
N VAL A 30 -6.53 9.38 -14.87
CA VAL A 30 -7.23 8.77 -13.74
C VAL A 30 -7.00 7.26 -13.80
N THR A 31 -6.64 6.67 -12.68
CA THR A 31 -6.39 5.23 -12.54
C THR A 31 -6.97 4.74 -11.22
N ASP A 32 -7.60 3.59 -11.27
CA ASP A 32 -8.03 2.87 -10.08
C ASP A 32 -6.88 1.99 -9.58
N ILE A 33 -6.53 2.15 -8.32
CA ILE A 33 -5.58 1.29 -7.62
C ILE A 33 -6.39 0.43 -6.67
N TYR A 34 -6.22 -0.88 -6.78
CA TYR A 34 -6.94 -1.86 -5.98
C TYR A 34 -6.03 -2.48 -4.93
N TRP A 35 -6.59 -2.91 -3.82
CA TRP A 35 -5.88 -3.67 -2.82
C TRP A 35 -6.81 -4.62 -2.07
N THR A 36 -6.21 -5.60 -1.41
CA THR A 36 -6.90 -6.47 -0.46
C THR A 36 -6.24 -6.31 0.90
N ASN A 37 -7.04 -6.03 1.93
CA ASN A 37 -6.60 -6.03 3.32
C ASN A 37 -7.01 -7.32 4.02
N GLY A 38 -6.13 -7.83 4.87
CA GLY A 38 -6.46 -8.78 5.91
C GLY A 38 -7.16 -8.12 7.10
N PRO A 39 -7.85 -8.90 7.94
CA PRO A 39 -8.64 -8.41 9.08
C PRO A 39 -7.81 -7.77 10.20
N SER A 40 -6.48 -7.72 10.06
CA SER A 40 -5.56 -7.18 11.07
C SER A 40 -4.53 -6.23 10.47
N ASP A 41 -4.72 -5.82 9.22
CA ASP A 41 -3.83 -4.85 8.59
C ASP A 41 -4.02 -3.46 9.22
N PRO A 42 -2.97 -2.72 9.59
CA PRO A 42 -3.14 -1.36 10.05
C PRO A 42 -3.61 -0.44 8.91
N GLU A 43 -4.08 0.75 9.26
CA GLU A 43 -4.17 1.84 8.29
C GLU A 43 -2.79 2.10 7.66
N TRP A 44 -2.77 2.47 6.39
CA TRP A 44 -1.55 2.61 5.63
C TRP A 44 -1.63 3.78 4.63
N THR A 45 -0.48 4.18 4.10
CA THR A 45 -0.36 5.29 3.14
C THR A 45 0.24 4.77 1.84
N LEU A 46 -0.39 5.13 0.72
CA LEU A 46 0.08 4.79 -0.62
C LEU A 46 0.98 5.90 -1.16
N PHE A 47 2.21 5.54 -1.51
CA PHE A 47 3.18 6.44 -2.12
C PHE A 47 3.49 6.02 -3.56
N LEU A 48 3.58 6.98 -4.47
CA LEU A 48 4.19 6.76 -5.79
C LEU A 48 5.68 7.07 -5.69
N MET A 49 6.51 6.09 -6.02
CA MET A 49 7.96 6.22 -5.98
C MET A 49 8.59 5.85 -7.32
N ASN A 50 9.65 6.56 -7.69
CA ASN A 50 10.53 6.16 -8.77
C ASN A 50 11.62 5.23 -8.23
N ALA A 51 11.55 3.95 -8.61
CA ALA A 51 12.50 2.94 -8.19
C ALA A 51 13.90 3.11 -8.81
N SER A 52 14.06 3.94 -9.85
CA SER A 52 15.36 4.19 -10.48
C SER A 52 16.17 5.31 -9.83
N GLU A 53 15.61 6.04 -8.86
CA GLU A 53 16.29 7.12 -8.15
C GLU A 53 16.99 6.61 -6.88
N THR A 54 18.24 7.02 -6.68
CA THR A 54 19.11 6.57 -5.57
C THR A 54 18.78 7.20 -4.22
N ALA A 55 18.12 8.35 -4.21
CA ALA A 55 17.42 8.91 -3.05
C ALA A 55 15.93 8.60 -3.21
N PHE A 56 15.22 8.28 -2.11
CA PHE A 56 13.78 7.96 -2.11
C PHE A 56 13.00 8.85 -3.10
N GLY A 57 12.74 8.31 -4.30
CA GLY A 57 12.22 9.05 -5.44
C GLY A 57 10.72 9.31 -5.33
N LEU A 58 10.28 9.86 -4.20
CA LEU A 58 8.87 10.12 -3.92
C LEU A 58 8.30 11.10 -4.95
N LYS A 59 7.35 10.62 -5.74
CA LYS A 59 6.66 11.41 -6.78
C LYS A 59 5.32 11.94 -6.33
N GLY A 60 4.72 11.31 -5.31
CA GLY A 60 3.49 11.80 -4.69
C GLY A 60 2.94 10.85 -3.64
N ILE A 61 2.08 11.39 -2.78
CA ILE A 61 1.23 10.60 -1.89
C ILE A 61 -0.09 10.41 -2.64
N LEU A 62 -0.45 9.16 -2.90
CA LEU A 62 -1.65 8.80 -3.66
C LEU A 62 -2.86 8.59 -2.75
N GLY A 63 -2.65 8.15 -1.51
CA GLY A 63 -3.69 8.03 -0.50
C GLY A 63 -3.11 8.00 0.91
N GLU A 64 -3.68 8.78 1.83
CA GLU A 64 -3.33 8.82 3.25
C GLU A 64 -4.40 8.14 4.07
N ASN A 65 -4.02 7.44 5.15
CA ASN A 65 -4.93 6.73 6.05
C ASN A 65 -5.94 5.87 5.28
N VAL A 66 -5.43 5.07 4.35
CA VAL A 66 -6.25 4.21 3.51
C VAL A 66 -6.94 3.18 4.41
N ASP A 67 -8.25 3.37 4.59
CA ASP A 67 -9.12 2.51 5.39
C ASP A 67 -9.15 1.09 4.78
N GLN A 68 -9.37 0.10 5.63
CA GLN A 68 -9.52 -1.30 5.23
C GLN A 68 -10.76 -1.55 4.36
N ALA A 69 -11.78 -0.68 4.47
CA ALA A 69 -13.09 -0.89 3.85
C ALA A 69 -13.16 -0.59 2.33
N PRO A 70 -12.62 0.53 1.81
CA PRO A 70 -12.55 0.68 0.36
C PRO A 70 -11.43 -0.22 -0.17
N GLU A 71 -11.73 -1.19 -1.04
CA GLU A 71 -10.72 -2.02 -1.73
C GLU A 71 -10.10 -1.32 -2.96
N LYS A 72 -10.41 -0.03 -3.14
CA LYS A 72 -9.97 0.77 -4.28
C LYS A 72 -9.81 2.26 -3.94
N LEU A 73 -8.84 2.89 -4.61
CA LEU A 73 -8.65 4.34 -4.65
C LEU A 73 -8.58 4.78 -6.11
N THR A 74 -9.41 5.74 -6.47
CA THR A 74 -9.31 6.42 -7.76
C THR A 74 -8.38 7.60 -7.59
N VAL A 75 -7.21 7.56 -8.26
CA VAL A 75 -6.19 8.62 -8.20
C VAL A 75 -5.90 9.15 -9.58
N THR A 76 -5.50 10.42 -9.66
CA THR A 76 -4.89 10.96 -10.88
C THR A 76 -3.38 10.81 -10.74
N LEU A 77 -2.75 10.12 -11.69
CA LEU A 77 -1.32 9.92 -11.65
C LEU A 77 -0.60 11.25 -11.92
N PRO A 78 0.42 11.61 -11.10
CA PRO A 78 1.13 12.86 -11.28
C PRO A 78 1.86 12.86 -12.64
N VAL A 79 1.84 14.02 -13.30
CA VAL A 79 2.66 14.26 -14.49
C VAL A 79 4.08 14.54 -14.01
N LEU A 80 5.00 13.63 -14.30
CA LEU A 80 6.41 13.91 -14.10
C LEU A 80 6.86 14.90 -15.18
N PRO A 81 7.60 15.97 -14.83
CA PRO A 81 8.22 16.80 -15.84
C PRO A 81 9.18 15.91 -16.66
N GLU A 82 9.08 15.96 -17.98
CA GLU A 82 10.06 15.32 -18.85
C GLU A 82 11.42 15.96 -18.53
N THR A 83 12.36 15.15 -18.03
CA THR A 83 13.74 15.58 -17.92
C THR A 83 14.22 15.89 -19.34
N GLU A 84 14.53 17.17 -19.59
CA GLU A 84 15.18 17.66 -20.82
C GLU A 84 16.57 17.03 -21.01
#